data_AF-A0A9P7F318-F1
#
_entry.id   AF-A0A9P7F318-F1
#
_cell.length_a   1.000
_cell.length_b   1.000
_cell.length_c   1.000
_cell.angle_alpha   90.00
_cell.angle_beta   90.00
_cell.angle_gamma   90.00
#
_symmetry.space_group_name_H-M   'P 1'
#
loop_
_entity.id
_entity.type
_entity.pdbx_description
1 polymer ?
#
loop_
_entity_poly.entity_id
_entity_poly.type
_entity_poly.pdbx_seq_one_letter_code
_entity_poly.pdbx_strand_id
1 'polypeptide(L)'
;MILFVGRNDGHLTPATFLKFAQLQALFDTVEAIKSYELEQHTASLLVKIIEEKGWASDIDLIEGGHINILFTDEEERDAHKGYDLARQARFNLDGVEWLPQEKVEAEYGVP
;
A
#
# COMPACT_ATOMS: atom_id res chain seq x y z
N MET A 1 15.36 -13.18 22.81
CA MET A 1 14.20 -13.49 21.96
C MET A 1 13.38 -12.20 21.87
N ILE A 2 13.50 -11.46 20.76
CA ILE A 2 12.76 -10.21 20.55
C ILE A 2 11.47 -10.59 19.83
N LEU A 3 10.33 -10.43 20.51
CA LEU A 3 8.99 -10.70 19.98
C LEU A 3 8.51 -9.46 19.21
N PHE A 4 8.53 -9.50 17.88
CA PHE A 4 7.97 -8.49 16.97
C PHE A 4 6.44 -8.64 16.77
N VAL A 5 5.67 -8.93 17.84
CA VAL A 5 4.21 -9.23 17.71
C VAL A 5 3.29 -8.13 18.25
N GLY A 6 3.81 -6.97 18.67
CA GLY A 6 3.04 -6.05 19.50
C GLY A 6 2.51 -4.76 18.85
N ARG A 7 3.15 -4.21 17.82
CA ARG A 7 2.85 -2.85 17.33
C ARG A 7 3.11 -2.69 15.83
N ASN A 8 2.09 -2.91 15.00
CA ASN A 8 2.15 -2.75 13.54
C ASN A 8 0.90 -2.07 12.95
N ASP A 9 0.18 -1.28 13.76
CA ASP A 9 -1.08 -0.57 13.43
C ASP A 9 -2.25 -1.44 12.91
N GLY A 10 -2.05 -2.75 12.77
CA GLY A 10 -3.08 -3.69 12.33
C GLY A 10 -3.37 -3.67 10.83
N HIS A 11 -2.61 -2.92 10.03
CA HIS A 11 -2.83 -2.85 8.58
C HIS A 11 -2.38 -4.11 7.88
N LEU A 12 -3.30 -4.74 7.15
CA LEU A 12 -3.03 -5.79 6.18
C LEU A 12 -3.24 -5.24 4.77
N THR A 13 -2.46 -4.21 4.42
CA THR A 13 -2.58 -3.53 3.14
C THR A 13 -1.23 -3.52 2.43
N PRO A 14 -1.05 -4.31 1.36
CA PRO A 14 0.21 -4.32 0.63
C PRO A 14 0.47 -2.96 -0.01
N ALA A 15 1.74 -2.53 -0.05
CA ALA A 15 2.11 -1.35 -0.82
C ALA A 15 1.77 -1.56 -2.31
N THR A 16 1.15 -0.56 -2.95
CA THR A 16 0.81 -0.65 -4.38
C THR A 16 1.93 -0.10 -5.27
N PHE A 17 2.40 1.12 -5.00
CA PHE A 17 3.51 1.76 -5.73
C PHE A 17 4.31 2.78 -4.92
N LEU A 18 3.80 3.21 -3.75
CA LEU A 18 4.47 4.21 -2.93
C LEU A 18 5.84 3.72 -2.50
N LYS A 19 6.85 4.59 -2.60
CA LYS A 19 8.27 4.32 -2.34
C LYS A 19 8.95 3.38 -3.37
N PHE A 20 8.29 2.98 -4.45
CA PHE A 20 8.91 2.10 -5.45
C PHE A 20 10.19 2.71 -6.03
N ALA A 21 10.17 4.01 -6.34
CA ALA A 21 11.35 4.74 -6.82
C ALA A 21 12.52 4.71 -5.83
N GLN A 22 12.22 4.76 -4.52
CA GLN A 22 13.23 4.74 -3.46
C GLN A 22 13.81 3.33 -3.30
N LEU A 23 12.96 2.30 -3.30
CA LEU A 23 13.38 0.90 -3.23
C LEU A 23 14.20 0.50 -4.45
N GLN A 24 13.79 0.93 -5.65
CA GLN A 24 14.55 0.71 -6.89
C GLN A 24 15.94 1.33 -6.82
N ALA A 25 16.06 2.55 -6.27
CA ALA A 25 17.35 3.22 -6.13
C ALA A 25 18.28 2.53 -5.12
N LEU A 26 17.71 1.94 -4.06
CA LEU A 26 18.47 1.30 -2.98
C LEU A 26 18.89 -0.13 -3.31
N PHE A 27 17.99 -0.90 -3.93
CA PHE A 27 18.12 -2.35 -4.05
C PHE A 27 18.07 -2.88 -5.47
N ASP A 28 18.00 -1.99 -6.47
CA ASP A 28 17.71 -2.31 -7.87
C ASP A 28 16.24 -2.64 -8.17
N THR A 29 15.92 -2.68 -9.46
CA THR A 29 14.55 -2.92 -9.95
C THR A 29 14.05 -4.32 -9.61
N VAL A 30 14.90 -5.34 -9.66
CA VAL A 30 14.47 -6.73 -9.47
C VAL A 30 14.09 -6.97 -8.02
N GLU A 31 14.91 -6.51 -7.08
CA GLU A 31 14.60 -6.66 -5.66
C GLU A 31 13.45 -5.75 -5.23
N ALA A 32 13.34 -4.55 -5.80
CA ALA A 32 12.15 -3.71 -5.61
C ALA A 32 10.89 -4.44 -6.05
N ILE A 33 10.86 -5.04 -7.26
CA ILE A 33 9.68 -5.79 -7.75
C ILE A 33 9.33 -6.95 -6.80
N LYS A 34 10.31 -7.78 -6.44
CA LYS A 34 10.10 -8.93 -5.55
C LYS A 34 9.50 -8.53 -4.21
N SER A 35 9.89 -7.38 -3.65
CA SER A 35 9.35 -6.90 -2.38
C SER A 35 7.84 -6.70 -2.44
N TYR A 36 7.33 -6.08 -3.51
CA TYR A 36 5.90 -5.84 -3.69
C TYR A 36 5.14 -7.14 -3.98
N GLU A 37 5.70 -8.01 -4.83
CA GLU A 37 5.09 -9.30 -5.13
C GLU A 37 4.95 -10.17 -3.87
N LEU A 38 5.98 -10.18 -3.01
CA LEU A 38 5.98 -10.92 -1.75
C LEU A 38 4.94 -10.37 -0.76
N GLU A 39 4.85 -9.04 -0.63
CA GLU A 39 3.89 -8.38 0.24
C GLU A 39 2.45 -8.65 -0.23
N GLN A 40 2.19 -8.46 -1.53
CA GLN A 40 0.89 -8.75 -2.15
C GLN A 40 0.49 -10.22 -1.96
N HIS A 41 1.40 -11.15 -2.26
CA HIS A 41 1.15 -12.57 -2.10
C HIS A 41 0.81 -12.93 -0.65
N THR A 42 1.59 -12.40 0.30
CA THR A 42 1.43 -12.67 1.72
C THR A 42 0.11 -12.11 2.25
N ALA A 43 -0.21 -10.86 1.92
CA ALA A 43 -1.48 -10.23 2.31
C ALA A 43 -2.68 -11.00 1.75
N SER A 44 -2.68 -11.31 0.45
CA SER A 44 -3.76 -12.08 -0.18
C SER A 44 -3.90 -13.50 0.40
N LEU A 45 -2.79 -14.17 0.70
CA LEU A 45 -2.81 -15.50 1.30
C LEU A 45 -3.38 -15.46 2.73
N LEU A 46 -3.03 -14.45 3.52
CA LEU A 46 -3.54 -14.28 4.87
C LEU A 46 -5.06 -14.05 4.87
N VAL A 47 -5.55 -13.13 4.04
CA VAL A 47 -7.00 -12.89 3.87
C VAL A 47 -7.71 -14.18 3.50
N LYS A 48 -7.19 -14.91 2.50
CA LYS A 48 -7.75 -16.19 2.08
C LYS A 48 -7.83 -17.20 3.24
N ILE A 49 -6.77 -17.34 4.04
CA ILE A 49 -6.75 -18.25 5.19
C ILE A 49 -7.80 -17.83 6.23
N ILE A 50 -7.89 -16.52 6.54
CA ILE A 50 -8.85 -15.98 7.50
C ILE A 50 -10.28 -16.29 7.05
N GLU A 51 -10.59 -16.09 5.78
CA GLU A 51 -11.89 -16.39 5.18
C GLU A 51 -12.20 -17.89 5.19
N GLU A 52 -11.27 -18.73 4.73
CA GLU A 52 -11.44 -20.20 4.69
C GLU A 52 -11.63 -20.81 6.09
N LYS A 53 -11.08 -20.18 7.12
CA LYS A 53 -11.21 -20.62 8.52
C LYS A 53 -12.36 -19.97 9.27
N GLY A 54 -13.02 -18.98 8.68
CA GLY A 54 -14.09 -18.23 9.33
C GLY A 54 -13.62 -17.36 10.50
N TRP A 55 -12.36 -16.91 10.49
CA TRP A 55 -11.77 -16.11 11.58
C TRP A 55 -12.03 -14.62 11.46
N ALA A 56 -12.65 -14.15 10.38
CA ALA A 56 -12.81 -12.72 10.09
C ALA A 56 -13.47 -11.95 11.25
N SER A 57 -14.50 -12.53 11.90
CA SER A 57 -15.16 -11.94 13.06
C SER A 57 -14.33 -12.02 14.35
N ASP A 58 -13.42 -12.99 14.46
CA ASP A 58 -12.59 -13.18 15.66
C ASP A 58 -11.46 -12.15 15.72
N ILE A 59 -11.10 -11.58 14.57
CA ILE A 59 -9.99 -10.62 14.43
C ILE A 59 -10.44 -9.24 13.93
N ASP A 60 -11.76 -9.01 13.85
CA ASP A 60 -12.36 -7.78 13.33
C ASP A 60 -11.76 -7.34 11.98
N LEU A 61 -11.67 -8.27 11.01
CA LEU A 61 -11.13 -7.96 9.68
C LEU A 61 -12.08 -6.99 8.95
N ILE A 62 -11.57 -5.82 8.56
CA ILE A 62 -12.32 -4.78 7.85
C ILE A 62 -11.63 -4.48 6.51
N GLU A 63 -12.41 -4.44 5.44
CA GLU A 63 -11.97 -3.97 4.12
C GLU A 63 -12.10 -2.44 4.07
N GLY A 64 -10.96 -1.73 4.20
CA GLY A 64 -10.94 -0.27 4.31
C GLY A 64 -10.13 0.48 3.24
N GLY A 65 -9.41 -0.24 2.37
CA GLY A 65 -8.46 0.37 1.44
C GLY A 65 -7.31 1.11 2.16
N HIS A 66 -6.60 1.96 1.42
CA HIS A 66 -5.52 2.79 1.96
C HIS A 66 -5.48 4.14 1.25
N ILE A 67 -5.66 5.21 2.02
CA ILE A 67 -5.61 6.59 1.54
C ILE A 67 -4.26 7.18 1.98
N ASN A 68 -3.54 7.80 1.05
CA ASN A 68 -2.36 8.60 1.35
C ASN A 68 -2.63 10.06 1.00
N ILE A 69 -2.41 10.94 1.98
CA ILE A 69 -2.53 12.37 1.81
C ILE A 69 -1.13 12.93 1.57
N LEU A 70 -1.00 13.76 0.54
CA LEU A 70 0.27 14.36 0.12
C LEU A 70 0.15 15.85 0.43
N PHE A 71 0.93 16.34 1.38
CA PHE A 71 0.83 17.71 1.90
C PHE A 71 1.77 18.68 1.18
N THR A 72 2.70 18.15 0.39
CA THR A 72 3.72 18.93 -0.29
C THR A 72 3.84 18.55 -1.76
N ASP A 73 4.22 19.52 -2.60
CA ASP A 73 4.54 19.31 -4.01
C ASP A 73 5.67 18.28 -4.24
N GLU A 74 6.51 18.05 -3.22
CA GLU A 74 7.55 17.02 -3.26
C GLU A 74 6.94 15.62 -3.09
N GLU A 75 6.07 15.44 -2.11
CA GLU A 75 5.35 14.17 -1.88
C GLU A 75 4.47 13.79 -3.08
N GLU A 76 3.75 14.75 -3.67
CA GLU A 76 2.94 14.54 -4.86
C GLU A 76 3.78 14.08 -6.05
N ARG A 77 4.89 14.78 -6.30
CA ARG A 77 5.83 14.45 -7.39
C ARG A 77 6.47 13.08 -7.20
N ASP A 78 6.88 12.76 -5.98
CA ASP A 78 7.47 11.46 -5.65
C ASP A 78 6.46 10.33 -5.80
N ALA A 79 5.20 10.55 -5.41
CA ALA A 79 4.13 9.59 -5.61
C ALA A 79 3.86 9.36 -7.11
N HIS A 80 3.76 10.42 -7.92
CA HIS A 80 3.62 10.29 -9.38
C HIS A 80 4.80 9.57 -10.04
N LYS A 81 6.03 9.90 -9.63
CA LYS A 81 7.23 9.19 -10.11
C LYS A 81 7.19 7.71 -9.75
N GLY A 82 6.78 7.38 -8.52
CA GLY A 82 6.59 5.99 -8.08
C GLY A 82 5.55 5.26 -8.92
N TYR A 83 4.40 5.90 -9.17
CA TYR A 83 3.32 5.36 -9.99
C TYR A 83 3.80 5.07 -11.43
N ASP A 84 4.51 6.01 -12.04
CA ASP A 84 5.03 5.85 -13.40
C ASP A 84 6.05 4.72 -13.53
N LEU A 85 6.95 4.59 -12.55
CA LEU A 85 7.93 3.52 -12.51
C LEU A 85 7.28 2.17 -12.26
N ALA A 86 6.30 2.09 -11.35
CA ALA A 86 5.52 0.88 -11.09
C ALA A 86 4.74 0.44 -12.33
N ARG A 87 4.15 1.39 -13.07
CA ARG A 87 3.48 1.14 -14.35
C ARG A 87 4.44 0.59 -15.40
N GLN A 88 5.65 1.14 -15.51
CA GLN A 88 6.69 0.61 -16.40
C GLN A 88 7.13 -0.81 -15.99
N ALA A 89 7.17 -1.09 -14.69
CA ALA A 89 7.41 -2.41 -14.11
C ALA A 89 6.20 -3.36 -14.20
N ARG A 90 5.09 -2.93 -14.81
CA ARG A 90 3.85 -3.70 -15.04
C ARG A 90 3.14 -4.14 -13.76
N PHE A 91 3.23 -3.33 -12.70
CA PHE A 91 2.41 -3.54 -11.52
C PHE A 91 0.93 -3.38 -11.85
N ASN A 92 0.07 -4.10 -11.12
CA ASN A 92 -1.36 -3.87 -11.17
C ASN A 92 -1.69 -2.58 -10.41
N LEU A 93 -2.22 -1.58 -11.12
CA LEU A 93 -2.57 -0.27 -10.58
C LEU A 93 -4.07 0.04 -10.70
N ASP A 94 -4.90 -0.95 -11.07
CA ASP A 94 -6.33 -0.75 -11.39
C ASP A 94 -7.15 -0.18 -10.21
N GLY A 95 -6.67 -0.37 -8.97
CA GLY A 95 -7.30 0.16 -7.75
C GLY A 95 -6.79 1.52 -7.29
N VAL A 96 -5.91 2.18 -8.03
CA VAL A 96 -5.35 3.49 -7.64
C VAL A 96 -6.23 4.62 -8.16
N GLU A 97 -6.76 5.43 -7.25
CA GLU A 97 -7.49 6.66 -7.55
C GLU A 97 -6.70 7.88 -7.06
N TRP A 98 -6.58 8.90 -7.91
CA TRP A 98 -6.06 10.21 -7.51
C TRP A 98 -7.23 11.13 -7.18
N LEU A 99 -7.32 11.53 -5.91
CA LEU A 99 -8.36 12.42 -5.42
C LEU A 99 -7.88 13.89 -5.51
N PRO A 100 -8.66 14.79 -6.14
CA PRO A 100 -8.35 16.22 -6.12
C PRO A 100 -8.42 16.80 -4.70
N GLN A 101 -7.61 17.84 -4.43
CA GLN A 101 -7.59 18.52 -3.13
C GLN A 101 -8.99 18.95 -2.68
N GLU A 102 -9.79 19.53 -3.58
CA GLU A 102 -11.13 20.02 -3.23
C GLU A 102 -12.07 18.88 -2.79
N LYS A 103 -11.91 17.69 -3.37
CA LYS A 103 -12.67 16.49 -2.96
C LYS A 103 -12.19 16.01 -1.59
N VAL A 104 -10.88 16.00 -1.36
CA VAL A 104 -10.29 15.57 -0.08
C VAL A 104 -10.71 16.52 1.06
N GLU A 105 -10.66 17.83 0.82
CA GLU A 105 -11.12 18.86 1.76
C GLU A 105 -12.61 18.70 2.09
N ALA A 106 -13.46 18.55 1.07
CA ALA A 106 -14.90 18.48 1.24
C ALA A 106 -15.37 17.19 1.94
N GLU A 107 -14.79 16.04 1.59
CA GLU A 107 -15.21 14.74 2.12
C GLU A 107 -14.53 14.40 3.45
N TYR A 108 -13.27 14.80 3.65
CA TYR A 108 -12.45 14.36 4.79
C TYR A 108 -11.95 15.50 5.68
N GLY A 109 -12.16 16.77 5.30
CA GLY A 109 -11.76 17.93 6.11
C GLY A 109 -10.25 18.13 6.21
N VAL A 110 -9.48 17.56 5.27
CA VAL A 110 -8.02 17.70 5.24
C VAL A 110 -7.64 18.79 4.24
N PRO A 111 -6.96 19.87 4.68
CA PRO A 111 -6.55 20.99 3.83
C PRO A 111 -5.42 20.64 2.88
#